data_AF-A0A929XJL3-F1
#
_entry.id   AF-A0A929XJL3-F1
#
_cell.length_a   1.000
_cell.length_b   1.000
_cell.length_c   1.000
_cell.angle_alpha   90.00
_cell.angle_beta   90.00
_cell.angle_gamma   90.00
#
_symmetry.space_group_name_H-M   'P 1'
#
loop_
_entity.id
_entity.type
_entity.pdbx_description
1 polymer ?
#
loop_
_entity_poly.entity_id
_entity_poly.type
_entity_poly.pdbx_seq_one_letter_code
_entity_poly.pdbx_strand_id
1 'polypeptide(L)'
;MLRKMLYDHAALLAEAGFDIEIVEKHHNQKLDAPSGTAIALADAANVSLEKAGERPYGMILDRSKRRMKRPHEEIGISAVRG
;
A
#
# COMPACT_ATOMS: atom_id res chain seq x y z
N MET A 1 -14.94 -6.13 4.34
CA MET A 1 -14.64 -7.10 3.27
C MET A 1 -13.26 -6.85 2.66
N LEU A 2 -12.99 -5.68 2.03
CA LEU A 2 -11.71 -5.39 1.37
C LEU A 2 -10.47 -5.57 2.28
N ARG A 3 -10.53 -5.02 3.50
CA ARG A 3 -9.46 -5.16 4.49
C ARG A 3 -9.15 -6.64 4.82
N LYS A 4 -10.18 -7.48 4.93
CA LYS A 4 -10.03 -8.92 5.20
C LYS A 4 -9.31 -9.63 4.04
N MET A 5 -9.64 -9.26 2.79
CA MET A 5 -8.93 -9.81 1.62
C MET A 5 -7.44 -9.54 1.67
N LEU A 6 -7.02 -8.33 2.07
CA LEU A 6 -5.61 -7.99 2.22
C LEU A 6 -4.95 -8.78 3.36
N TYR A 7 -5.62 -8.90 4.52
CA TYR A 7 -5.11 -9.75 5.61
C TYR A 7 -4.85 -11.19 5.17
N ASP A 8 -5.76 -11.75 4.38
CA ASP A 8 -5.73 -13.17 4.00
C ASP A 8 -4.76 -13.46 2.83
N HIS A 9 -4.51 -12.51 1.92
CA HIS A 9 -3.84 -12.80 0.64
C HIS A 9 -2.62 -11.93 0.33
N ALA A 10 -2.36 -10.82 1.04
CA ALA A 10 -1.26 -9.93 0.66
C ALA A 10 0.11 -10.61 0.75
N ALA A 11 0.35 -11.44 1.77
CA ALA A 11 1.59 -12.21 1.87
C ALA A 11 1.79 -13.20 0.71
N LEU A 12 0.74 -13.93 0.33
CA LEU A 12 0.80 -14.88 -0.79
C LEU A 12 1.16 -14.18 -2.12
N LEU A 13 0.59 -13.00 -2.34
CA LEU A 13 0.87 -12.21 -3.53
C LEU A 13 2.30 -11.65 -3.50
N ALA A 14 2.78 -11.19 -2.36
CA ALA A 14 4.15 -10.72 -2.22
C ALA A 14 5.17 -11.84 -2.45
N GLU A 15 4.94 -13.03 -1.88
CA GLU A 15 5.77 -14.24 -2.10
C GLU A 15 5.80 -14.65 -3.58
N ALA A 16 4.67 -14.51 -4.29
CA ALA A 16 4.58 -14.72 -5.73
C ALA A 16 5.27 -13.61 -6.57
N GLY A 17 5.89 -12.62 -5.92
CA GLY A 17 6.67 -11.56 -6.56
C GLY A 17 5.84 -10.35 -7.01
N PHE A 18 4.60 -10.20 -6.53
CA PHE A 18 3.79 -9.03 -6.86
C PHE A 18 4.17 -7.84 -5.98
N ASP A 19 4.36 -6.68 -6.63
CA ASP A 19 4.50 -5.40 -5.95
C ASP A 19 3.14 -4.91 -5.42
N ILE A 20 3.13 -4.32 -4.22
CA ILE A 20 1.92 -3.78 -3.60
C ILE A 20 1.85 -2.27 -3.87
N GLU A 21 0.82 -1.86 -4.63
CA GLU A 21 0.55 -0.45 -4.97
C GLU A 21 -0.92 -0.12 -4.67
N ILE A 22 -1.16 0.98 -3.95
CA ILE A 22 -2.48 1.49 -3.60
C ILE A 22 -2.71 2.79 -4.34
N VAL A 23 -3.75 2.82 -5.17
CA VAL A 23 -4.21 4.04 -5.84
C VAL A 23 -5.58 4.42 -5.29
N GLU A 24 -5.70 5.63 -4.78
CA GLU A 24 -6.96 6.19 -4.29
C GLU A 24 -7.34 7.45 -5.07
N LYS A 25 -8.64 7.67 -5.22
CA LYS A 25 -9.18 8.89 -5.82
C LYS A 25 -10.30 9.43 -4.95
N HIS A 26 -10.26 10.73 -4.71
CA HIS A 26 -11.32 11.47 -4.05
C HIS A 26 -11.62 12.77 -4.78
N HIS A 27 -12.77 13.37 -4.44
CA HIS A 27 -13.16 14.69 -4.93
C HIS A 27 -12.12 15.78 -4.60
N ASN A 28 -12.14 16.89 -5.35
CA ASN A 28 -11.17 17.99 -5.21
C ASN A 28 -11.20 18.73 -3.85
N GLN A 29 -12.25 18.57 -3.04
CA GLN A 29 -12.38 19.22 -1.73
C GLN A 29 -11.82 18.39 -0.55
N LYS A 30 -11.33 17.18 -0.79
CA LYS A 30 -10.79 16.34 0.30
C LYS A 30 -9.45 16.90 0.79
N LEU A 31 -9.37 17.20 2.08
CA LEU A 31 -8.21 17.84 2.70
C LEU A 31 -7.03 16.90 2.90
N ASP A 32 -7.28 15.68 3.38
CA ASP A 32 -6.25 14.68 3.68
C ASP A 32 -5.82 13.90 2.43
N ALA A 33 -4.52 13.60 2.34
CA ALA A 33 -3.93 12.72 1.33
C ALA A 33 -2.66 12.03 1.88
N PRO A 34 -2.52 10.70 1.76
CA PRO A 34 -3.55 9.75 1.34
C PRO A 34 -4.74 9.70 2.30
N SER A 35 -5.86 9.15 1.83
CA SER A 35 -7.03 8.95 2.68
C SER A 35 -6.75 7.97 3.83
N GLY A 36 -7.45 8.15 4.95
CA GLY A 36 -7.38 7.19 6.06
C GLY A 36 -7.72 5.75 5.65
N THR A 37 -8.58 5.56 4.65
CA THR A 37 -8.85 4.22 4.09
C THR A 37 -7.63 3.64 3.39
N ALA A 38 -6.90 4.42 2.58
CA ALA A 38 -5.69 3.95 1.90
C ALA A 38 -4.60 3.54 2.90
N ILE A 39 -4.39 4.34 3.94
CA ILE A 39 -3.47 4.00 5.05
C ILE A 39 -3.90 2.70 5.71
N ALA A 40 -5.18 2.58 6.06
CA ALA A 40 -5.71 1.40 6.73
C ALA A 40 -5.67 0.12 5.89
N LEU A 41 -5.62 0.23 4.55
CA LEU A 41 -5.39 -0.88 3.63
C LEU A 41 -3.90 -1.26 3.56
N ALA A 42 -3.00 -0.28 3.53
CA ALA A 42 -1.56 -0.52 3.60
C ALA A 42 -1.19 -1.25 4.90
N ASP A 43 -1.75 -0.81 6.03
CA ASP A 43 -1.56 -1.46 7.33
C ASP A 43 -2.07 -2.90 7.32
N ALA A 44 -3.23 -3.16 6.71
CA ALA A 44 -3.78 -4.52 6.62
C ALA A 44 -2.89 -5.46 5.79
N ALA A 45 -2.29 -4.95 4.70
CA ALA A 45 -1.32 -5.69 3.91
C ALA A 45 -0.04 -5.97 4.73
N ASN A 46 0.49 -4.98 5.44
CA ASN A 46 1.65 -5.16 6.31
C ASN A 46 1.42 -6.18 7.42
N VAL A 47 0.24 -6.19 8.06
CA VAL A 47 -0.06 -7.23 9.06
C VAL A 47 -0.15 -8.62 8.44
N SER A 48 -0.58 -8.74 7.17
CA SER A 48 -0.52 -10.04 6.46
C SER A 48 0.93 -10.51 6.32
N LEU A 49 1.82 -9.61 5.89
CA LEU A 49 3.26 -9.88 5.74
C LEU A 49 3.91 -10.26 7.08
N GLU A 50 3.64 -9.49 8.13
CA GLU A 50 4.16 -9.77 9.48
C GLU A 50 3.71 -11.15 9.99
N LYS A 51 2.45 -11.54 9.74
CA LYS A 51 1.94 -12.88 10.08
C LYS A 51 2.65 -14.00 9.32
N ALA A 52 3.15 -13.71 8.11
CA ALA A 52 3.95 -14.63 7.32
C ALA A 52 5.45 -14.64 7.73
N GLY A 53 5.84 -13.83 8.72
CA GLY A 53 7.22 -13.75 9.21
C GLY A 53 8.09 -12.71 8.51
N GLU A 54 7.50 -11.91 7.61
CA GLU A 54 8.20 -10.84 6.90
C GLU A 54 8.29 -9.57 7.76
N ARG A 55 9.26 -8.71 7.43
CA ARG A 55 9.31 -7.36 7.99
C ARG A 55 8.25 -6.47 7.35
N PRO A 56 7.68 -5.50 8.07
CA PRO A 56 6.74 -4.56 7.47
C PRO A 56 7.41 -3.77 6.35
N TYR A 57 6.73 -3.69 5.21
CA TYR A 57 7.22 -2.96 4.05
C TYR A 57 7.04 -1.45 4.27
N GLY A 58 7.95 -0.66 3.69
CA GLY A 58 7.94 0.79 3.81
C GLY A 58 6.82 1.44 2.99
N MET A 59 5.99 2.27 3.61
CA MET A 59 4.95 3.04 2.90
C MET A 59 5.56 4.24 2.16
N ILE A 60 5.46 4.27 0.83
CA ILE A 60 6.02 5.32 -0.03
C ILE A 60 4.88 6.13 -0.65
N LEU A 61 4.73 7.38 -0.20
CA LEU A 61 3.60 8.24 -0.57
C LEU A 61 3.84 9.07 -1.84
N ASP A 62 5.09 9.17 -2.27
CA ASP A 62 5.47 9.92 -3.48
C ASP A 62 6.69 9.30 -4.14
N ARG A 63 6.46 8.65 -5.30
CA ARG A 63 7.53 8.17 -6.18
C ARG A 63 7.89 9.16 -7.28
N SER A 64 7.14 10.26 -7.46
CA SER A 64 7.35 11.21 -8.57
C SER A 64 8.72 11.88 -8.54
N LYS A 65 9.31 12.02 -7.35
CA LYS A 65 10.64 12.61 -7.15
C LYS A 65 11.78 11.59 -7.05
N ARG A 66 11.46 10.29 -7.04
CA ARG A 66 12.41 9.22 -6.73
C ARG A 66 12.88 8.53 -8.02
N ARG A 67 14.13 8.77 -8.43
CA ARG A 67 14.72 8.20 -9.66
C ARG A 67 15.60 6.99 -9.37
N MET A 68 14.98 5.91 -8.90
CA MET A 68 15.66 4.63 -8.69
C MET A 68 14.72 3.45 -8.94
N LYS A 69 15.30 2.26 -9.12
CA LYS A 69 14.55 1.01 -9.16
C LYS A 69 13.74 0.84 -7.87
N ARG A 70 12.51 0.32 -7.98
CA ARG A 70 11.64 -0.01 -6.85
C ARG A 70 12.31 -1.07 -5.95
N PRO A 71 12.55 -0.78 -4.65
CA PRO A 71 12.84 -1.80 -3.64
C PRO A 71 11.63 -2.73 -3.49
N HIS A 72 11.87 -4.03 -3.27
CA HIS A 72 10.78 -4.99 -3.12
C HIS A 72 9.95 -4.73 -1.84
N GLU A 73 10.62 -4.38 -0.74
CA GLU A 73 10.05 -4.12 0.58
C GLU A 73 9.38 -2.73 0.70
N GLU A 74 8.60 -2.34 -0.30
CA GLU A 74 7.82 -1.10 -0.26
C GLU A 74 6.34 -1.31 -0.64
N ILE A 75 5.47 -0.48 -0.08
CA ILE A 75 4.07 -0.32 -0.48
C ILE A 75 3.92 1.10 -1.03
N GLY A 76 3.69 1.24 -2.33
CA GLY A 76 3.46 2.53 -2.95
C GLY A 76 2.03 3.01 -2.73
N ILE A 77 1.83 4.29 -2.42
CA ILE A 77 0.51 4.91 -2.27
C ILE A 77 0.42 6.16 -3.14
N SER A 78 -0.56 6.20 -4.03
CA SER A 78 -0.83 7.33 -4.91
C SER A 78 -2.25 7.87 -4.68
N ALA A 79 -2.35 9.18 -4.45
CA ALA A 79 -3.61 9.87 -4.20
C ALA A 79 -3.95 10.82 -5.35
N VAL A 80 -5.12 10.61 -5.96
CA VAL A 80 -5.65 11.44 -7.05
C VAL A 80 -6.78 12.31 -6.51
N ARG A 81 -6.81 13.58 -6.93
CA ARG A 81 -7.88 14.53 -6.59
C ARG A 81 -8.53 15.06 -7.86
N GLY A 82 -9.86 15.16 -7.85
CA GLY A 82 -10.65 15.66 -8.99
C GLY A 82 -12.12 15.60 -8.70
#